data_AF-A0AAE4MEQ5-F1
#
_entry.id   AF-A0AAE4MEQ5-F1
#
_cell.length_a   1.000
_cell.length_b   1.000
_cell.length_c   1.000
_cell.angle_alpha   90.00
_cell.angle_beta   90.00
_cell.angle_gamma   90.00
#
_symmetry.space_group_name_H-M   'P 1'
#
loop_
_entity.id
_entity.type
_entity.pdbx_description
1 polymer ?
#
loop_
_entity_poly.entity_id
_entity_poly.type
_entity_poly.pdbx_seq_one_letter_code
_entity_poly.pdbx_strand_id
1 'polypeptide(L)'
;MVTDISEKKKGVDTYLKIPLLGGAVIGFAAALIQALLFAAGGPQAYGFCVACHSRDLINYITNSLTGSNLFLAPFSANAVAAGTLPVLTIIGVLVGAAGAALLYKEFRVKKGDAKSYAVYGVGGILFMIFALCMGACPYRLALRIGYGDLVAVFGLIALIVGVFIGIKIAMKRMEGK
;
A
#
# COMPACT_ATOMS: atom_id res chain seq x y z
N MET A 1 -26.94 -10.28 -12.73
CA MET A 1 -27.81 -9.15 -12.34
C MET A 1 -26.94 -8.05 -11.77
N VAL A 2 -26.64 -7.05 -12.60
CA VAL A 2 -26.10 -5.76 -12.18
C VAL A 2 -27.33 -4.92 -11.85
N THR A 3 -27.74 -4.90 -10.58
CA THR A 3 -28.80 -4.01 -10.11
C THR A 3 -28.19 -2.64 -9.81
N ASP A 4 -28.72 -1.64 -10.52
CA ASP A 4 -28.57 -0.19 -10.40
C ASP A 4 -27.48 0.38 -9.48
N ILE A 5 -26.42 0.88 -10.11
CA ILE A 5 -25.46 1.81 -9.51
C ILE A 5 -25.94 3.23 -9.82
N SER A 6 -26.89 3.75 -9.05
CA SER A 6 -27.18 5.18 -9.08
C SER A 6 -27.80 5.67 -7.77
N GLU A 7 -27.00 5.70 -6.71
CA GLU A 7 -27.16 6.74 -5.69
C GLU A 7 -25.85 7.53 -5.61
N LYS A 8 -25.74 8.49 -6.54
CA LYS A 8 -24.57 9.31 -6.80
C LYS A 8 -24.40 10.32 -5.66
N LYS A 9 -23.45 10.13 -4.74
CA LYS A 9 -22.93 11.23 -3.90
C LYS A 9 -22.15 12.19 -4.81
N LYS A 10 -22.87 13.12 -5.43
CA LYS A 10 -22.38 13.94 -6.57
C LYS A 10 -21.23 14.90 -6.24
N GLY A 11 -20.86 15.10 -4.97
CA GLY A 11 -19.88 16.11 -4.54
C GLY A 11 -18.43 15.70 -4.73
N VAL A 12 -17.84 15.06 -3.73
CA VAL A 12 -16.39 14.77 -3.64
C VAL A 12 -15.96 13.70 -4.66
N ASP A 13 -16.80 12.70 -4.88
CA ASP A 13 -16.53 11.52 -5.70
C ASP A 13 -16.33 11.88 -7.19
N THR A 14 -16.99 12.95 -7.66
CA THR A 14 -16.86 13.45 -9.02
C THR A 14 -15.48 14.07 -9.26
N TYR A 15 -14.97 14.81 -8.28
CA TYR A 15 -13.67 15.47 -8.35
C TYR A 15 -12.52 14.47 -8.14
N LEU A 16 -12.68 13.49 -7.24
CA LEU A 16 -11.65 12.49 -6.96
C LEU A 16 -11.47 11.46 -8.09
N LYS A 17 -12.41 11.35 -9.02
CA LYS A 17 -12.28 10.55 -10.24
C LYS A 17 -11.26 11.11 -11.23
N ILE A 18 -10.86 12.37 -11.09
CA ILE A 18 -9.78 12.96 -11.86
C ILE A 18 -8.47 12.42 -11.26
N PRO A 19 -7.69 11.62 -12.00
CA PRO A 19 -6.51 10.93 -11.45
C PRO A 19 -5.48 11.91 -10.88
N LEU A 20 -5.37 13.10 -11.47
CA LEU A 20 -4.52 14.17 -10.97
C LEU A 20 -4.97 14.67 -9.58
N LEU A 21 -6.27 14.90 -9.41
CA LEU A 21 -6.79 15.42 -8.14
C LEU A 21 -6.76 14.34 -7.05
N GLY A 22 -7.13 13.10 -7.39
CA GLY A 22 -6.98 11.95 -6.50
C GLY A 22 -5.53 11.76 -6.06
N GLY A 23 -4.59 11.81 -7.01
CA GLY A 23 -3.15 11.74 -6.74
C GLY A 23 -2.65 12.89 -5.86
N ALA A 24 -3.08 14.11 -6.12
CA ALA A 24 -2.70 15.29 -5.34
C ALA A 24 -3.21 15.20 -3.89
N VAL A 25 -4.48 14.83 -3.70
CA VAL A 25 -5.09 14.68 -2.36
C VAL A 25 -4.38 13.58 -1.56
N ILE A 26 -4.15 12.41 -2.16
CA ILE A 26 -3.52 11.30 -1.44
C ILE A 26 -2.03 11.59 -1.21
N GLY A 27 -1.34 12.21 -2.16
CA GLY A 27 0.06 12.63 -2.01
C GLY A 27 0.22 13.68 -0.90
N PHE A 28 -0.66 14.67 -0.85
CA PHE A 28 -0.68 15.67 0.22
C PHE A 28 -0.98 15.03 1.59
N ALA A 29 -1.97 14.14 1.66
CA ALA A 29 -2.26 13.39 2.88
C ALA A 29 -1.06 12.54 3.33
N ALA A 30 -0.37 11.87 2.41
CA ALA A 30 0.83 11.10 2.71
C ALA A 30 1.98 11.98 3.23
N ALA A 31 2.17 13.17 2.66
CA ALA A 31 3.16 14.15 3.14
C ALA A 31 2.81 14.68 4.53
N LEU A 32 1.53 15.00 4.80
CA LEU A 32 1.07 15.41 6.13
C LEU A 32 1.27 14.31 7.18
N ILE A 33 0.91 13.06 6.85
CA ILE A 33 1.15 11.91 7.73
C ILE A 33 2.64 11.76 8.00
N GLN A 34 3.49 11.92 6.98
CA GLN A 34 4.94 11.88 7.15
C GLN A 34 5.45 12.99 8.08
N ALA A 35 4.93 14.21 7.98
CA ALA A 35 5.30 15.30 8.88
C ALA A 35 4.97 14.96 10.35
N LEU A 36 3.79 14.40 10.60
CA LEU A 36 3.39 13.93 11.93
C LEU A 36 4.27 12.77 12.42
N LEU A 37 4.57 11.81 11.54
CA LEU A 37 5.34 10.62 11.88
C LEU A 37 6.80 10.95 12.18
N PHE A 38 7.38 11.90 11.45
CA PHE A 38 8.74 12.38 11.68
C PHE A 38 8.86 13.09 13.03
N ALA A 39 7.87 13.92 13.40
CA ALA A 39 7.81 14.55 14.71
C ALA A 39 7.70 13.51 15.86
N ALA A 40 7.10 12.35 15.60
CA ALA A 40 7.02 11.23 16.55
C ALA A 40 8.27 10.33 16.58
N GLY A 41 9.38 10.73 15.95
CA GLY A 41 10.64 9.97 15.90
C GLY A 41 10.67 8.86 14.83
N GLY A 42 9.75 8.90 13.87
CA GLY A 42 9.70 7.96 12.75
C GLY A 42 10.83 8.18 11.72
N PRO A 43 11.24 7.13 10.98
CA PRO A 43 12.25 7.26 9.93
C PRO A 43 11.86 8.26 8.84
N GLN A 44 12.86 8.83 8.17
CA GLN A 44 12.66 9.67 6.99
C GLN A 44 11.96 8.88 5.88
N ALA A 45 11.00 9.53 5.22
CA ALA A 45 10.13 8.96 4.19
C ALA A 45 9.50 7.60 4.58
N TYR A 46 9.02 7.43 5.82
CA TYR A 46 8.36 6.19 6.24
C TYR A 46 6.88 6.16 5.83
N GLY A 47 6.16 7.26 6.08
CA GLY A 47 4.82 7.58 5.60
C GLY A 47 3.84 6.40 5.58
N PHE A 48 2.98 6.39 4.56
CA PHE A 48 2.16 5.22 4.24
C PHE A 48 2.95 4.25 3.35
N CYS A 49 3.43 3.14 3.93
CA CYS A 49 4.09 2.10 3.13
C CYS A 49 3.62 0.69 3.44
N VAL A 50 2.90 0.09 2.48
CA VAL A 50 2.33 -1.26 2.63
C VAL A 50 3.41 -2.32 2.86
N ALA A 51 4.56 -2.24 2.19
CA ALA A 51 5.62 -3.24 2.38
C ALA A 51 6.23 -3.16 3.79
N CYS A 52 6.56 -1.95 4.24
CA CYS A 52 7.22 -1.75 5.54
C CYS A 52 6.27 -1.99 6.71
N HIS A 53 5.01 -1.54 6.62
CA HIS A 53 4.00 -1.79 7.65
C HIS A 53 3.61 -3.27 7.74
N SER A 54 3.59 -4.01 6.62
CA SER A 54 3.40 -5.47 6.64
C SER A 54 4.55 -6.18 7.32
N ARG A 55 5.80 -5.80 6.99
CA ARG A 55 7.00 -6.36 7.62
C ARG A 55 7.00 -6.09 9.12
N ASP A 56 6.75 -4.85 9.57
CA ASP A 56 6.72 -4.53 10.99
C ASP A 56 5.62 -5.31 11.73
N LEU A 57 4.45 -5.51 11.12
CA LEU A 57 3.38 -6.33 11.70
C LEU A 57 3.80 -7.79 11.85
N ILE A 58 4.41 -8.38 10.82
CA ILE A 58 4.89 -9.77 10.86
C ILE A 58 6.01 -9.90 11.90
N ASN A 59 7.00 -9.01 11.86
CA ASN A 59 8.11 -9.01 12.81
C ASN A 59 7.62 -8.85 14.25
N TYR A 60 6.61 -8.01 14.49
CA TYR A 60 5.98 -7.88 15.80
C TYR A 60 5.37 -9.21 16.26
N ILE A 61 4.51 -9.81 15.43
CA ILE A 61 3.87 -11.09 15.74
C ILE A 61 4.93 -12.17 16.01
N THR A 62 5.97 -12.23 15.17
CA THR A 62 7.08 -13.18 15.37
C THR A 62 7.82 -12.92 16.67
N ASN A 63 8.18 -11.67 16.99
CA ASN A 63 8.85 -11.33 18.24
C ASN A 63 8.00 -11.70 19.45
N SER A 64 6.70 -11.41 19.41
CA SER A 64 5.75 -11.76 20.48
C SER A 64 5.57 -13.27 20.66
N LEU A 65 5.57 -14.05 19.58
CA LEU A 65 5.36 -15.51 19.65
C LEU A 65 6.64 -16.29 19.98
N THR A 66 7.79 -15.82 19.51
CA THR A 66 9.07 -16.56 19.55
C THR A 66 10.11 -15.97 20.48
N GLY A 67 9.85 -14.80 21.08
CA GLY A 67 10.82 -14.08 21.91
C GLY A 67 12.04 -13.55 21.13
N SER A 68 11.96 -13.55 19.80
CA SER A 68 13.03 -13.00 18.94
C SER A 68 13.03 -11.47 18.94
N ASN A 69 14.14 -10.90 18.48
CA ASN A 69 14.33 -9.44 18.39
C ASN A 69 14.53 -9.02 16.92
N LEU A 70 13.57 -9.38 16.06
CA LEU A 70 13.56 -8.91 14.67
C LEU A 70 13.31 -7.40 14.62
N PHE A 71 13.94 -6.73 13.67
CA PHE A 71 13.89 -5.27 13.53
C PHE A 71 12.46 -4.75 13.39
N LEU A 72 12.09 -3.79 14.24
CA LEU A 72 10.89 -2.97 14.13
C LEU A 72 11.31 -1.51 13.93
N ALA A 73 10.60 -0.79 13.06
CA ALA A 73 10.81 0.64 12.97
C ALA A 73 10.48 1.32 14.32
N PRO A 74 11.21 2.38 14.74
CA PRO A 74 11.00 3.05 16.02
C PRO A 74 9.55 3.46 16.28
N PHE A 75 8.86 3.97 15.24
CA PHE A 75 7.42 4.27 15.33
C PHE A 75 6.57 3.03 15.62
N SER A 76 6.83 1.91 14.94
CA SER A 76 6.10 0.66 15.18
C SER A 76 6.40 0.08 16.56
N ALA A 77 7.64 0.18 17.03
CA ALA A 77 8.04 -0.25 18.37
C ALA A 77 7.38 0.61 19.45
N ASN A 78 7.33 1.93 19.27
CA ASN A 78 6.68 2.85 20.21
C ASN A 78 5.17 2.67 20.27
N ALA A 79 4.53 2.47 19.12
CA ALA A 79 3.08 2.21 19.05
C ALA A 79 2.71 0.90 19.76
N VAL A 80 3.51 -0.14 19.54
CA VAL A 80 3.40 -1.43 20.24
C VAL A 80 3.64 -1.29 21.74
N ALA A 81 4.71 -0.61 22.16
CA ALA A 81 5.03 -0.38 23.58
C ALA A 81 3.96 0.46 24.30
N ALA A 82 3.31 1.37 23.56
CA ALA A 82 2.17 2.15 24.05
C ALA A 82 0.83 1.38 24.00
N GLY A 83 0.82 0.10 23.58
CA GLY A 83 -0.40 -0.70 23.44
C GLY A 83 -1.38 -0.21 22.38
N THR A 84 -0.96 0.75 21.54
CA THR A 84 -1.78 1.32 20.47
C THR A 84 -1.34 0.70 19.17
N LEU A 85 -2.06 -0.33 18.71
CA LEU A 85 -1.83 -0.87 17.37
C LEU A 85 -2.05 0.29 16.36
N PRO A 86 -1.02 0.77 15.64
CA PRO A 86 -1.17 2.03 14.92
C PRO A 86 -2.27 1.91 13.86
N VAL A 87 -3.08 2.96 13.72
CA VAL A 87 -4.13 3.08 12.67
C VAL A 87 -3.55 2.96 11.26
N LEU A 88 -2.22 3.15 11.13
CA LEU A 88 -1.44 2.99 9.91
C LEU A 88 -0.81 1.58 9.77
N THR A 89 -1.32 0.57 10.46
CA THR A 89 -0.99 -0.84 10.20
C THR A 89 -1.77 -1.36 8.98
N ILE A 90 -1.31 -2.48 8.40
CA ILE A 90 -2.08 -3.21 7.38
C ILE A 90 -3.52 -3.50 7.84
N ILE A 91 -3.70 -3.76 9.14
CA ILE A 91 -5.02 -4.03 9.72
C ILE A 91 -5.90 -2.79 9.62
N GLY A 92 -5.40 -1.61 9.99
CA GLY A 92 -6.12 -0.35 9.85
C GLY A 92 -6.52 -0.05 8.39
N VAL A 93 -5.64 -0.33 7.43
CA VAL A 93 -5.96 -0.21 5.99
C VAL A 93 -7.08 -1.16 5.57
N LEU A 94 -7.01 -2.42 6.01
CA LEU A 94 -8.03 -3.42 5.68
C LEU A 94 -9.39 -3.04 6.29
N VAL A 95 -9.42 -2.60 7.54
CA VAL A 95 -10.65 -2.14 8.22
C VAL A 95 -11.20 -0.88 7.55
N GLY A 96 -10.34 0.09 7.22
CA GLY A 96 -10.76 1.31 6.51
C GLY A 96 -11.30 1.03 5.12
N ALA A 97 -10.65 0.15 4.35
CA ALA A 97 -11.11 -0.28 3.03
C ALA A 97 -12.43 -1.06 3.12
N ALA A 98 -12.57 -1.96 4.09
CA ALA A 98 -13.81 -2.69 4.33
C ALA A 98 -14.94 -1.75 4.75
N GLY A 99 -14.69 -0.81 5.66
CA GLY A 99 -15.65 0.21 6.08
C GLY A 99 -16.12 1.08 4.92
N ALA A 100 -15.19 1.57 4.09
CA ALA A 100 -15.52 2.31 2.87
C ALA A 100 -16.37 1.47 1.91
N ALA A 101 -15.96 0.23 1.62
CA ALA A 101 -16.69 -0.66 0.71
C ALA A 101 -18.11 -0.99 1.22
N LEU A 102 -18.31 -1.13 2.53
CA LEU A 102 -19.62 -1.35 3.15
C LEU A 102 -20.50 -0.10 3.07
N LEU A 103 -19.95 1.08 3.37
CA LEU A 103 -20.67 2.36 3.29
C LEU A 103 -21.15 2.66 1.86
N TYR A 104 -20.32 2.36 0.85
CA TYR A 104 -20.68 2.53 -0.56
C TYR A 104 -21.43 1.32 -1.15
N LYS A 105 -21.69 0.28 -0.35
CA LYS A 105 -22.34 -0.98 -0.80
C LYS A 105 -21.64 -1.65 -1.99
N GLU A 106 -20.32 -1.46 -2.10
CA GLU A 106 -19.48 -2.04 -3.16
C GLU A 106 -18.73 -3.30 -2.72
N PHE A 107 -18.91 -3.72 -1.46
CA PHE A 107 -18.26 -4.92 -0.93
C PHE A 107 -18.73 -6.18 -1.69
N ARG A 108 -17.82 -6.81 -2.42
CA ARG A 108 -18.07 -8.07 -3.15
C ARG A 108 -16.93 -9.05 -2.94
N VAL A 109 -17.28 -10.27 -2.54
CA VAL A 109 -16.31 -11.37 -2.41
C VAL A 109 -16.06 -11.98 -3.78
N LYS A 110 -14.83 -11.88 -4.27
CA LYS A 110 -14.41 -12.47 -5.55
C LYS A 110 -13.81 -13.85 -5.33
N LYS A 111 -14.40 -14.89 -5.93
CA LYS A 111 -13.83 -16.24 -5.99
C LYS A 111 -12.98 -16.37 -7.26
N GLY A 112 -11.84 -17.04 -7.18
CA GLY A 112 -10.94 -17.28 -8.31
C GLY A 112 -10.64 -18.76 -8.52
N ASP A 113 -10.04 -19.08 -9.67
CA ASP A 113 -9.51 -20.43 -9.92
C ASP A 113 -8.16 -20.63 -9.23
N ALA A 114 -7.77 -21.90 -9.02
CA ALA A 114 -6.48 -22.27 -8.41
C ALA A 114 -5.28 -21.61 -9.12
N LYS A 115 -5.34 -21.46 -10.45
CA LYS A 115 -4.31 -20.78 -11.24
C LYS A 115 -4.22 -19.27 -10.91
N SER A 116 -5.35 -18.62 -10.68
CA SER A 116 -5.40 -17.20 -10.30
C SER A 116 -4.82 -17.00 -8.90
N TYR A 117 -5.18 -17.88 -7.95
CA TYR A 117 -4.58 -17.85 -6.61
C TYR A 117 -3.06 -18.05 -6.64
N ALA A 118 -2.56 -18.99 -7.46
CA ALA A 118 -1.12 -19.20 -7.61
C ALA A 118 -0.41 -17.96 -8.18
N VAL A 119 -0.97 -17.32 -9.21
CA VAL A 119 -0.40 -16.09 -9.79
C VAL A 119 -0.35 -14.95 -8.79
N TYR A 120 -1.43 -14.71 -8.03
CA TYR A 120 -1.45 -13.66 -7.01
C TYR A 120 -0.54 -13.96 -5.82
N GLY A 121 -0.46 -15.22 -5.39
CA GLY A 121 0.43 -15.65 -4.31
C GLY A 121 1.90 -15.47 -4.68
N VAL A 122 2.33 -16.04 -5.80
CA VAL A 122 3.72 -15.91 -6.28
C VAL A 122 4.05 -14.45 -6.61
N GLY A 123 3.13 -13.73 -7.26
CA GLY A 123 3.31 -12.30 -7.54
C GLY A 123 3.47 -11.47 -6.28
N GLY A 124 2.71 -11.76 -5.22
CA GLY A 124 2.83 -11.10 -3.92
C GLY A 124 4.16 -11.37 -3.23
N ILE A 125 4.65 -12.62 -3.27
CA ILE A 125 5.95 -13.01 -2.72
C ILE A 125 7.07 -12.26 -3.45
N LEU A 126 7.07 -12.29 -4.79
CA LEU A 126 8.06 -11.56 -5.59
C LEU A 126 8.00 -10.06 -5.30
N PHE A 127 6.80 -9.47 -5.25
CA PHE A 127 6.62 -8.06 -4.92
C PHE A 127 7.23 -7.72 -3.55
N MET A 128 7.00 -8.54 -2.52
CA MET A 128 7.59 -8.32 -1.20
C MET A 128 9.12 -8.41 -1.22
N ILE A 129 9.69 -9.41 -1.89
CA ILE A 129 11.15 -9.56 -2.01
C ILE A 129 11.75 -8.32 -2.67
N PHE A 130 11.24 -7.91 -3.84
CA PHE A 130 11.78 -6.73 -4.55
C PHE A 130 11.53 -5.42 -3.80
N ALA A 131 10.37 -5.26 -3.15
CA ALA A 131 10.07 -4.08 -2.33
C ALA A 131 11.01 -3.96 -1.12
N LEU A 132 11.43 -5.09 -0.53
CA LEU A 132 12.40 -5.14 0.56
C LEU A 132 13.82 -4.89 0.05
N CYS A 133 14.22 -5.46 -1.09
CA CYS A 133 15.52 -5.21 -1.71
C CYS A 133 15.72 -3.73 -2.08
N MET A 134 14.68 -3.08 -2.63
CA MET A 134 14.69 -1.64 -2.91
C MET A 134 14.40 -0.77 -1.67
N GLY A 135 13.96 -1.39 -0.57
CA GLY A 135 13.61 -0.69 0.67
C GLY A 135 12.40 0.24 0.55
N ALA A 136 11.53 0.06 -0.45
CA ALA A 136 10.39 0.94 -0.70
C ALA A 136 9.22 0.26 -1.43
N CYS A 137 8.02 0.70 -1.09
CA CYS A 137 6.78 0.53 -1.86
C CYS A 137 6.55 1.78 -2.75
N PRO A 138 5.63 1.77 -3.73
CA PRO A 138 5.44 2.91 -4.65
C PRO A 138 5.23 4.26 -3.94
N TYR A 139 4.48 4.29 -2.83
CA TYR A 139 4.29 5.50 -2.02
C TYR A 139 5.59 5.97 -1.34
N ARG A 140 6.33 5.05 -0.72
CA ARG A 140 7.60 5.37 -0.05
C ARG A 140 8.65 5.85 -1.04
N LEU A 141 8.62 5.33 -2.27
CA LEU A 141 9.50 5.74 -3.34
C LEU A 141 9.26 7.20 -3.74
N ALA A 142 7.99 7.58 -3.93
CA ALA A 142 7.60 8.96 -4.20
C ALA A 142 8.01 9.91 -3.06
N LEU A 143 7.83 9.48 -1.80
CA LEU A 143 8.28 10.26 -0.65
C LEU A 143 9.81 10.42 -0.63
N ARG A 144 10.58 9.34 -0.83
CA ARG A 144 12.06 9.38 -0.85
C ARG A 144 12.60 10.30 -1.94
N ILE A 145 11.95 10.35 -3.11
CA ILE A 145 12.29 11.32 -4.16
C ILE A 145 12.11 12.75 -3.66
N GLY A 146 11.06 13.03 -2.87
CA GLY A 146 10.87 14.33 -2.23
C GLY A 146 11.97 14.73 -1.23
N TYR A 147 12.71 13.75 -0.69
CA TYR A 147 13.90 13.99 0.16
C TYR A 147 15.22 14.02 -0.63
N GLY A 148 15.17 13.92 -1.97
CA GLY A 148 16.36 13.97 -2.83
C GLY A 148 17.12 12.64 -2.97
N ASP A 149 16.50 11.50 -2.65
CA ASP A 149 17.13 10.19 -2.78
C ASP A 149 17.20 9.75 -4.26
N LEU A 150 18.39 9.78 -4.85
CA LEU A 150 18.63 9.37 -6.23
C LEU A 150 18.34 7.89 -6.49
N VAL A 151 18.54 7.02 -5.49
CA VAL A 151 18.23 5.58 -5.60
C VAL A 151 16.71 5.39 -5.77
N ALA A 152 15.91 6.23 -5.11
CA ALA A 152 14.46 6.20 -5.25
C ALA A 152 14.00 6.59 -6.66
N VAL A 153 14.71 7.49 -7.34
CA VAL A 153 14.41 7.87 -8.73
C VAL A 153 14.61 6.67 -9.67
N PHE A 154 15.76 5.98 -9.57
CA PHE A 154 16.01 4.78 -10.37
C PHE A 154 15.01 3.67 -10.07
N GLY A 155 14.66 3.48 -8.79
CA GLY A 155 13.61 2.54 -8.39
C GLY A 155 12.25 2.87 -9.03
N LEU A 156 11.89 4.17 -9.13
CA LEU A 156 10.61 4.58 -9.70
C LEU A 156 10.57 4.33 -11.20
N ILE A 157 11.66 4.64 -11.91
CA ILE A 157 11.80 4.34 -13.34
C ILE A 157 11.68 2.83 -13.58
N ALA A 158 12.37 2.01 -12.78
CA ALA A 158 12.27 0.55 -12.89
C ALA A 158 10.85 0.04 -12.64
N LEU A 159 10.14 0.59 -11.63
CA LEU A 159 8.75 0.27 -11.36
C LEU A 159 7.84 0.63 -12.55
N ILE A 160 8.00 1.83 -13.11
CA ILE A 160 7.23 2.29 -14.27
C ILE A 160 7.44 1.34 -15.45
N VAL A 161 8.70 1.07 -15.83
CA VAL A 161 9.04 0.17 -16.95
C VAL A 161 8.47 -1.23 -16.72
N GLY A 162 8.63 -1.78 -15.52
CA GLY A 162 8.10 -3.09 -15.16
C GLY A 162 6.58 -3.18 -15.28
N VAL A 163 5.85 -2.15 -14.82
CA VAL A 163 4.39 -2.07 -14.96
C VAL A 163 3.98 -1.96 -16.43
N PHE A 164 4.67 -1.15 -17.25
CA PHE A 164 4.39 -1.04 -18.68
C PHE A 164 4.54 -2.37 -19.42
N ILE A 165 5.62 -3.10 -19.15
CA ILE A 165 5.85 -4.44 -19.73
C ILE A 165 4.76 -5.40 -19.25
N GLY A 166 4.45 -5.41 -17.95
CA GLY A 166 3.40 -6.24 -17.37
C GLY A 166 2.03 -6.00 -18.01
N ILE A 167 1.65 -4.74 -18.23
CA ILE A 167 0.41 -4.36 -18.91
C ILE A 167 0.41 -4.90 -20.35
N LYS A 168 1.49 -4.70 -21.11
CA LYS A 168 1.58 -5.21 -22.50
C LYS A 168 1.41 -6.72 -22.58
N ILE A 169 2.04 -7.47 -21.68
CA ILE A 169 1.89 -8.93 -21.60
C ILE A 169 0.46 -9.32 -21.24
N ALA A 170 -0.14 -8.65 -20.25
CA ALA A 170 -1.50 -8.93 -19.81
C ALA A 170 -2.53 -8.63 -20.92
N MET A 171 -2.39 -7.51 -21.62
CA MET A 171 -3.26 -7.12 -22.73
C MET A 171 -3.17 -8.11 -23.89
N LYS A 172 -1.96 -8.49 -24.30
CA LYS A 172 -1.76 -9.48 -25.37
C LYS A 172 -2.40 -10.84 -25.06
N ARG A 173 -2.41 -11.22 -23.77
CA ARG A 173 -3.06 -12.45 -23.31
C ARG A 173 -4.59 -12.40 -23.36
N MET A 174 -5.17 -11.21 -23.28
CA MET A 174 -6.60 -10.98 -23.42
C MET A 174 -7.04 -10.91 -24.88
N GLU A 175 -6.21 -10.33 -25.76
CA GLU A 175 -6.47 -10.26 -27.21
C GLU A 175 -6.33 -11.62 -27.91
N GLY A 176 -5.52 -12.54 -27.36
CA GLY A 176 -5.34 -13.89 -27.88
C GLY A 176 -6.37 -14.92 -27.41
N LYS A 177 -7.43 -14.49 -26.72
CA LYS A 177 -8.57 -15.30 -26.28
C LYS A 177 -9.84 -14.85 -26.99
#